data_AF-A0AA49GBP2-F1
#
_entry.id   AF-A0AA49GBP2-F1
#
_cell.length_a   1.000
_cell.length_b   1.000
_cell.length_c   1.000
_cell.angle_alpha   90.00
_cell.angle_beta   90.00
_cell.angle_gamma   90.00
#
_symmetry.space_group_name_H-M   'P 1'
#
loop_
_entity.id
_entity.type
_entity.pdbx_description
1 polymer ?
#
loop_
_entity_poly.entity_id
_entity_poly.type
_entity_poly.pdbx_seq_one_letter_code
_entity_poly.pdbx_strand_id
1 'polypeptide(L)'
;MSKKTNYKQAFNRAIKVLNDRRLSSKLVDEAKSTLTSRADRSEKIAKLKGKFQTLIRLVKEYTKGNYRQISKKSMLYTVGVLIYFITPTDVIPDFIPVSGFVDDASLLIWLYNHLGKELKQFTAWESKQEKAH
;
A
#
# COMPACT_ATOMS: atom_id res chain seq x y z
N MET A 1 16.37 23.12 -14.81
CA MET A 1 16.60 21.65 -14.74
C MET A 1 16.28 21.21 -13.32
N SER A 2 15.55 20.17 -12.94
CA SER A 2 14.91 19.03 -13.59
C SER A 2 13.78 18.56 -12.64
N LYS A 3 12.51 18.86 -12.92
CA LYS A 3 11.40 18.25 -12.16
C LYS A 3 11.22 16.76 -12.52
N LYS A 4 11.67 16.35 -13.72
CA LYS A 4 11.54 14.99 -14.29
C LYS A 4 12.24 13.87 -13.50
N THR A 5 13.11 14.18 -12.54
CA THR A 5 13.96 13.19 -11.85
C THR A 5 13.25 12.48 -10.67
N ASN A 6 12.24 13.09 -10.04
CA ASN A 6 11.64 12.55 -8.81
C ASN A 6 10.55 11.46 -9.08
N TYR A 7 9.93 11.43 -10.25
CA TYR A 7 8.81 10.54 -10.60
C TYR A 7 9.21 9.09 -10.85
N LYS A 8 10.26 8.92 -11.65
CA LYS A 8 10.86 7.60 -11.94
C LYS A 8 11.32 6.93 -10.64
N GLN A 9 11.68 7.72 -9.63
CA GLN A 9 12.17 7.21 -8.35
C GLN A 9 11.09 6.55 -7.52
N ALA A 10 9.88 7.11 -7.39
CA ALA A 10 8.80 6.48 -6.61
C ALA A 10 8.38 5.13 -7.21
N PHE A 11 8.22 5.07 -8.54
CA PHE A 11 7.94 3.83 -9.27
C PHE A 11 9.08 2.80 -9.13
N ASN A 12 10.33 3.25 -9.32
CA ASN A 12 11.49 2.37 -9.14
C ASN A 12 11.66 1.91 -7.69
N ARG A 13 11.34 2.75 -6.69
CA ARG A 13 11.34 2.38 -5.28
C ARG A 13 10.28 1.32 -5.01
N ALA A 14 9.07 1.47 -5.54
CA ALA A 14 8.02 0.48 -5.40
C ALA A 14 8.42 -0.88 -6.02
N ILE A 15 9.02 -0.87 -7.22
CA ILE A 15 9.56 -2.09 -7.83
C ILE A 15 10.69 -2.69 -6.99
N LYS A 16 11.63 -1.86 -6.50
CA LYS A 16 12.72 -2.33 -5.62
C LYS A 16 12.17 -2.97 -4.35
N VAL A 17 11.18 -2.35 -3.71
CA VAL A 17 10.51 -2.89 -2.52
C VAL A 17 9.90 -4.27 -2.82
N LEU A 18 9.25 -4.44 -3.98
CA LEU A 18 8.62 -5.72 -4.33
C LEU A 18 9.63 -6.84 -4.62
N ASN A 19 10.85 -6.49 -5.01
CA ASN A 19 11.91 -7.44 -5.34
C ASN A 19 12.91 -7.67 -4.19
N ASP A 20 12.88 -6.84 -3.15
CA ASP A 20 13.79 -6.91 -2.00
C ASP A 20 13.01 -7.12 -0.70
N ARG A 21 13.15 -8.33 -0.12
CA ARG A 21 12.45 -8.71 1.11
C ARG A 21 12.80 -7.80 2.31
N ARG A 22 14.03 -7.26 2.39
CA ARG A 22 14.43 -6.35 3.47
C ARG A 22 13.74 -5.00 3.31
N LEU A 23 13.72 -4.45 2.10
CA LEU A 23 13.01 -3.21 1.81
C LEU A 23 11.50 -3.36 2.03
N SER A 24 10.92 -4.50 1.67
CA SER A 24 9.52 -4.78 1.96
C SER A 24 9.22 -4.89 3.45
N SER A 25 10.09 -5.54 4.24
CA SER A 25 9.88 -5.62 5.69
C SER A 25 9.93 -4.23 6.30
N LYS A 26 10.93 -3.43 5.92
CA LYS A 26 11.08 -2.05 6.37
C LYS A 26 9.85 -1.21 6.01
N LEU A 27 9.35 -1.30 4.77
CA LEU A 27 8.13 -0.62 4.36
C LEU A 27 6.93 -1.03 5.23
N VAL A 28 6.76 -2.33 5.48
CA VAL A 28 5.67 -2.86 6.30
C VAL A 28 5.73 -2.31 7.73
N ASP A 29 6.92 -2.23 8.32
CA ASP A 29 7.10 -1.76 9.69
C ASP A 29 6.90 -0.24 9.80
N GLU A 30 7.45 0.54 8.87
CA GLU A 30 7.21 1.98 8.76
C GLU A 30 5.73 2.30 8.51
N ALA A 31 5.07 1.53 7.65
CA ALA A 31 3.66 1.67 7.36
C ALA A 31 2.81 1.44 8.63
N LYS A 32 3.12 0.40 9.41
CA LYS A 32 2.42 0.13 10.68
C LYS A 32 2.62 1.25 11.70
N SER A 33 3.87 1.68 11.89
CA SER A 33 4.20 2.75 12.84
C SER A 33 3.48 4.05 12.46
N THR A 34 3.57 4.44 11.18
CA THR A 34 2.91 5.64 10.67
C THR A 34 1.38 5.54 10.78
N LEU A 35 0.81 4.36 10.53
CA LEU A 35 -0.64 4.15 10.65
C LEU A 35 -1.09 4.39 12.09
N THR A 36 -0.40 3.81 13.08
CA THR A 36 -0.72 4.03 14.50
C THR A 36 -0.64 5.51 14.83
N SER A 37 0.50 6.17 14.56
CA SER A 37 0.66 7.58 14.91
C SER A 37 -0.30 8.52 14.19
N ARG A 38 -0.76 8.19 12.97
CA ARG A 38 -1.76 9.01 12.23
C ARG A 38 -3.19 8.69 12.65
N ALA A 39 -3.51 7.44 13.00
CA ALA A 39 -4.81 7.05 13.51
C ALA A 39 -5.11 7.71 14.86
N ASP A 40 -4.10 7.84 15.73
CA ASP A 40 -4.25 8.51 17.03
C ASP A 40 -4.56 10.01 16.90
N ARG A 41 -4.18 10.63 15.76
CA ARG A 41 -4.34 12.06 15.48
C ARG A 41 -5.52 12.38 14.55
N SER A 42 -6.12 11.38 13.90
CA SER A 42 -7.16 11.58 12.90
C SER A 42 -8.20 10.47 12.96
N GLU A 43 -9.42 10.83 13.36
CA GLU A 43 -10.57 9.91 13.40
C GLU A 43 -10.86 9.30 12.02
N LYS A 44 -10.65 10.06 10.94
CA LYS A 44 -10.78 9.57 9.55
C LYS A 44 -9.81 8.42 9.28
N ILE A 45 -8.54 8.56 9.68
CA ILE A 45 -7.53 7.50 9.50
C ILE A 45 -7.80 6.33 10.45
N ALA A 46 -8.24 6.59 11.68
CA ALA A 46 -8.65 5.54 12.62
C ALA A 46 -9.74 4.64 12.03
N LYS A 47 -10.77 5.22 11.40
CA LYS A 47 -11.84 4.49 10.69
C LYS A 47 -11.32 3.66 9.51
N LEU A 48 -10.19 4.02 8.92
CA LEU A 48 -9.57 3.31 7.79
C LEU A 48 -8.49 2.30 8.21
N LYS A 49 -8.17 2.20 9.51
CA LYS A 49 -7.10 1.35 10.04
C LYS A 49 -7.16 -0.10 9.56
N GLY A 50 -8.34 -0.72 9.63
CA GLY A 50 -8.51 -2.12 9.19
C GLY A 50 -8.25 -2.32 7.68
N LYS A 51 -8.66 -1.36 6.85
CA LYS A 51 -8.39 -1.37 5.41
C LYS A 51 -6.89 -1.26 5.15
N PHE A 52 -6.22 -0.33 5.83
CA PHE A 52 -4.77 -0.12 5.70
C PHE A 52 -3.97 -1.35 6.18
N GLN A 53 -4.36 -1.94 7.30
CA GLN A 53 -3.75 -3.18 7.79
C GLN A 53 -3.89 -4.34 6.78
N THR A 54 -5.02 -4.44 6.09
CA THR A 54 -5.22 -5.44 5.03
C THR A 54 -4.24 -5.23 3.87
N LEU A 55 -3.99 -3.99 3.45
CA LEU A 55 -2.98 -3.66 2.44
C LEU A 55 -1.56 -4.02 2.89
N ILE A 56 -1.21 -3.76 4.16
CA ILE A 56 0.08 -4.15 4.73
C ILE A 56 0.28 -5.68 4.69
N ARG A 57 -0.74 -6.45 5.10
CA ARG A 57 -0.67 -7.93 5.07
C ARG A 57 -0.55 -8.45 3.65
N LEU A 58 -1.28 -7.86 2.70
CA LEU A 58 -1.18 -8.20 1.29
C LEU A 58 0.26 -8.01 0.75
N VAL A 59 0.91 -6.89 1.03
CA VAL A 59 2.31 -6.66 0.61
C VAL A 59 3.26 -7.67 1.26
N LYS A 60 3.08 -7.94 2.55
CA LYS A 60 3.88 -8.94 3.29
C LYS A 60 3.76 -10.34 2.69
N GLU A 61 2.55 -10.81 2.41
CA GLU A 61 2.34 -12.17 1.88
C GLU A 61 2.72 -12.27 0.40
N TYR A 62 2.56 -11.18 -0.36
CA TYR A 62 3.08 -11.10 -1.72
C TYR A 62 4.61 -11.20 -1.74
N THR A 63 5.33 -10.37 -0.97
CA THR A 63 6.80 -10.40 -0.98
C THR A 63 7.40 -11.68 -0.43
N LYS A 64 6.69 -12.39 0.46
CA LYS A 64 7.08 -13.75 0.89
C LYS A 64 6.93 -14.80 -0.21
N GLY A 65 6.04 -14.59 -1.19
CA GLY A 65 5.69 -15.57 -2.22
C GLY A 65 4.45 -16.41 -1.90
N ASN A 66 3.84 -16.20 -0.74
CA ASN A 66 2.69 -16.97 -0.27
C ASN A 66 1.40 -16.64 -1.03
N TYR A 67 1.29 -15.41 -1.55
CA TYR A 67 0.12 -14.95 -2.31
C TYR A 67 0.51 -14.24 -3.60
N ARG A 68 0.00 -14.71 -4.74
CA ARG A 68 0.26 -14.15 -6.08
C ARG A 68 -1.00 -13.89 -6.91
N GLN A 69 -2.19 -14.12 -6.36
CA GLN A 69 -3.47 -13.92 -7.04
C GLN A 69 -3.89 -12.44 -7.04
N ILE A 70 -2.99 -11.58 -7.50
CA ILE A 70 -3.18 -10.14 -7.62
C ILE A 70 -2.36 -9.63 -8.80
N SER A 71 -2.88 -8.66 -9.55
CA SER A 71 -2.17 -8.09 -10.67
C SER A 71 -0.92 -7.34 -10.20
N LYS A 72 0.15 -7.38 -11.00
CA LYS A 72 1.39 -6.62 -10.71
C LYS A 72 1.10 -5.12 -10.61
N LYS A 73 0.16 -4.61 -11.41
CA LYS A 73 -0.26 -3.21 -11.40
C LYS A 73 -0.95 -2.83 -10.09
N SER A 74 -1.86 -3.67 -9.61
CA SER A 74 -2.53 -3.54 -8.31
C SER A 74 -1.55 -3.54 -7.14
N MET A 75 -0.56 -4.43 -7.17
CA MET A 75 0.48 -4.47 -6.16
C MET A 75 1.36 -3.21 -6.17
N LEU A 76 1.69 -2.69 -7.36
CA LEU A 76 2.41 -1.44 -7.50
C LEU A 76 1.63 -0.25 -6.95
N TYR A 77 0.32 -0.18 -7.22
CA TYR A 77 -0.57 0.82 -6.60
C TYR A 77 -0.52 0.74 -5.08
N THR A 78 -0.65 -0.46 -4.52
CA THR A 78 -0.59 -0.68 -3.07
C THR A 78 0.71 -0.17 -2.46
N VAL A 79 1.86 -0.59 -3.01
CA VAL A 79 3.17 -0.15 -2.50
C VAL A 79 3.37 1.34 -2.66
N GLY A 80 2.95 1.93 -3.79
CA GLY A 80 3.03 3.37 -4.01
C GLY A 80 2.25 4.18 -2.98
N VAL A 81 1.02 3.76 -2.68
CA VAL A 81 0.18 4.41 -1.67
C VAL A 81 0.75 4.24 -0.25
N LEU A 82 1.32 3.08 0.09
CA LEU A 82 1.98 2.90 1.38
C LEU A 82 3.22 3.79 1.53
N ILE A 83 4.05 3.90 0.50
CA ILE A 83 5.23 4.80 0.50
C ILE A 83 4.78 6.26 0.70
N TYR A 84 3.79 6.71 -0.07
CA TYR A 84 3.24 8.06 0.06
C TYR A 84 2.65 8.31 1.46
N PHE A 85 1.99 7.32 2.06
CA PHE A 85 1.45 7.44 3.41
C PHE A 85 2.55 7.59 4.48
N ILE A 86 3.71 6.93 4.30
CA ILE A 86 4.85 7.05 5.22
C ILE A 86 5.53 8.41 5.03
N THR A 87 5.81 8.78 3.78
CA THR A 87 6.58 9.98 3.45
C THR A 87 5.86 10.79 2.35
N PRO A 88 4.82 11.57 2.70
CA PRO A 88 3.97 12.26 1.73
C PRO A 88 4.70 13.36 0.95
N THR A 89 5.89 13.75 1.41
CA THR A 89 6.76 14.74 0.75
C THR A 89 7.39 14.24 -0.54
N ASP A 90 7.31 12.93 -0.84
CA ASP A 90 7.99 12.32 -1.99
C ASP A 90 6.96 11.73 -2.99
N VAL A 91 6.39 12.62 -3.82
CA VAL A 91 5.85 12.35 -5.16
C VAL A 91 4.59 11.47 -5.27
N ILE A 92 3.49 12.05 -5.78
CA ILE A 92 2.31 11.31 -6.27
C ILE A 92 2.75 10.47 -7.48
N PRO A 93 2.49 9.15 -7.50
CA PRO A 93 2.82 8.36 -8.67
C PRO A 93 1.87 8.66 -9.85
N ASP A 94 2.42 8.98 -11.03
CA ASP A 94 1.66 9.27 -12.27
C ASP A 94 0.72 8.13 -12.71
N PHE A 95 0.91 6.91 -12.19
CA PHE A 95 0.02 5.80 -12.46
C PHE A 95 -1.34 5.92 -11.77
N ILE A 96 -1.43 6.71 -10.69
CA ILE A 96 -2.67 6.98 -9.99
C ILE A 96 -3.39 8.07 -10.79
N PRO A 97 -4.59 7.82 -11.33
CA PRO A 97 -5.33 8.83 -12.09
C PRO A 97 -5.79 9.93 -11.12
N VAL A 98 -5.01 11.00 -10.95
CA VAL A 98 -5.33 12.07 -9.98
C VAL A 98 -5.63 13.40 -10.66
N SER A 99 -6.92 13.73 -10.72
CA SER A 99 -7.40 15.08 -10.47
C SER A 99 -8.30 15.00 -9.23
N GLY A 100 -7.89 15.57 -8.09
CA GLY A 100 -8.76 15.77 -6.93
C GLY A 100 -8.54 14.93 -5.66
N PHE A 101 -7.46 14.15 -5.52
CA PHE A 101 -7.10 13.59 -4.19
C PHE A 101 -6.43 14.68 -3.36
N VAL A 102 -7.22 15.32 -2.49
CA VAL A 102 -6.76 16.43 -1.62
C VAL A 102 -6.29 15.92 -0.24
N ASP A 103 -6.68 14.71 0.16
CA ASP A 103 -6.42 14.15 1.50
C ASP A 103 -6.02 12.66 1.44
N ASP A 104 -5.13 12.24 2.35
CA ASP A 104 -4.53 10.90 2.40
C ASP A 104 -5.60 9.80 2.58
N ALA A 105 -6.70 10.12 3.27
CA ALA A 105 -7.84 9.22 3.44
C ALA A 105 -8.55 8.89 2.11
N SER A 106 -8.67 9.88 1.22
CA SER A 106 -9.37 9.72 -0.06
C SER A 106 -8.60 8.80 -1.00
N LEU A 107 -7.26 8.91 -0.99
CA LEU A 107 -6.38 8.02 -1.76
C LEU A 107 -6.50 6.56 -1.29
N LEU A 108 -6.55 6.34 0.03
CA LEU A 108 -6.76 5.02 0.61
C LEU A 108 -8.11 4.41 0.27
N ILE A 109 -9.18 5.21 0.32
CA ILE A 109 -10.53 4.77 -0.03
C ILE A 109 -10.58 4.38 -1.51
N TRP A 110 -10.03 5.21 -2.40
CA TRP A 110 -9.97 4.92 -3.82
C TRP A 110 -9.21 3.62 -4.09
N LEU A 111 -8.02 3.46 -3.51
CA LEU A 111 -7.21 2.24 -3.69
C LEU A 111 -7.98 1.00 -3.22
N TYR A 112 -8.59 1.06 -2.04
CA TYR A 112 -9.33 -0.06 -1.48
C TYR A 112 -10.52 -0.46 -2.38
N ASN A 113 -11.24 0.52 -2.92
CA ASN A 113 -12.34 0.28 -3.85
C ASN A 113 -11.84 -0.27 -5.19
N HIS A 114 -10.74 0.28 -5.72
CA HIS A 114 -10.09 -0.18 -6.96
C HIS A 114 -9.67 -1.65 -6.85
N LEU A 115 -9.16 -2.06 -5.69
CA LEU A 115 -8.71 -3.41 -5.41
C LEU A 115 -9.81 -4.33 -4.85
N GLY A 116 -11.07 -3.91 -4.80
CA GLY A 116 -12.12 -4.59 -4.02
C GLY A 116 -12.25 -6.09 -4.31
N LYS A 117 -12.17 -6.51 -5.58
CA LYS A 117 -12.21 -7.93 -5.97
C LYS A 117 -10.97 -8.69 -5.51
N GLU A 118 -9.78 -8.12 -5.71
CA GLU A 118 -8.50 -8.74 -5.35
C GLU A 118 -8.33 -8.81 -3.83
N LEU A 119 -8.77 -7.79 -3.09
CA LEU A 119 -8.77 -7.80 -1.62
C LEU A 119 -9.74 -8.83 -1.06
N LYS A 120 -10.92 -9.01 -1.67
CA LYS A 120 -11.85 -10.10 -1.30
C LYS A 120 -11.21 -11.48 -1.48
N GLN A 121 -10.48 -11.68 -2.58
CA GLN A 121 -9.77 -12.94 -2.82
C GLN A 121 -8.64 -13.15 -1.81
N PHE A 122 -7.88 -12.08 -1.51
CA PHE A 122 -6.81 -12.12 -0.54
C PHE A 122 -7.31 -12.45 0.86
N THR A 123 -8.34 -11.77 1.35
CA THR A 123 -8.89 -12.03 2.70
C THR A 123 -9.53 -13.41 2.80
N ALA A 124 -10.22 -13.88 1.74
CA ALA A 124 -10.75 -15.24 1.71
C ALA A 124 -9.65 -16.30 1.73
N TRP A 125 -8.51 -16.05 1.08
CA TRP A 125 -7.33 -16.91 1.17
C TRP A 125 -6.70 -16.85 2.57
N GLU A 126 -6.54 -15.66 3.14
CA GLU A 126 -5.97 -15.43 4.48
C GLU A 126 -6.76 -16.21 5.55
N SER A 127 -8.09 -16.09 5.54
CA SER A 127 -8.96 -16.83 6.47
C SER A 127 -8.93 -18.36 6.29
N LYS A 128 -8.54 -18.87 5.11
CA LYS A 128 -8.35 -20.32 4.91
C LYS A 128 -7.05 -20.80 5.53
N GLN A 129 -6.00 -19.98 5.49
CA GLN A 129 -4.72 -20.31 6.11
C GLN A 129 -4.81 -20.30 7.64
N GLU A 130 -5.52 -19.34 8.22
CA GLU A 130 -5.72 -19.26 9.68
C GLU A 130 -6.49 -20.47 10.25
N LYS A 131 -7.40 -21.06 9.47
CA LYS A 131 -8.17 -22.25 9.87
C LYS A 131 -7.42 -23.57 9.66
N ALA A 132 -6.30 -23.55 8.93
CA ALA A 132 -5.46 -24.71 8.68
C ALA A 132 -4.37 -24.90 9.75
N HIS A 133 -4.29 -23.97 10.70
CA HIS A 133 -3.43 -24.00 11.89
C HIS A 133 -4.28 -24.20 13.15
#